data_AF-A0A938J744-F1
#
_entry.id   AF-A0A938J744-F1
#
_cell.length_a   1.000
_cell.length_b   1.000
_cell.length_c   1.000
_cell.angle_alpha   90.00
_cell.angle_beta   90.00
_cell.angle_gamma   90.00
#
_symmetry.space_group_name_H-M   'P 1'
#
loop_
_entity.id
_entity.type
_entity.pdbx_description
1 polymer ?
#
loop_
_entity_poly.entity_id
_entity_poly.type
_entity_poly.pdbx_seq_one_letter_code
_entity_poly.pdbx_strand_id
1 'polypeptide(L)' 'MKTPARILGLGAAAPTLRLAAADVGAAWGRRGGKARVAACAPDEDTLTLA' A
#
# COMPACT_ATOMS: atom_id res chain seq x y z
N MET A 1 33.32 13.74 19.42
CA MET A 1 32.62 13.67 18.12
C MET A 1 31.36 12.84 18.29
N LYS A 2 30.17 13.34 17.92
CA LYS A 2 28.95 12.52 17.88
C LYS A 2 28.78 11.94 16.48
N THR A 3 28.64 10.62 16.40
CA THR A 3 28.36 9.93 15.13
C THR A 3 26.90 10.19 14.74
N PRO A 4 26.61 10.60 13.50
CA PRO A 4 25.23 10.83 13.08
C PRO A 4 24.48 9.50 12.94
N ALA A 5 23.23 9.47 13.39
CA ALA A 5 22.32 8.36 13.12
C ALA A 5 21.99 8.31 11.61
N ARG A 6 21.90 7.10 11.05
CA ARG A 6 21.60 6.86 9.64
C ARG A 6 20.69 5.65 9.49
N ILE A 7 19.85 5.64 8.46
CA ILE A 7 19.10 4.45 8.04
C ILE A 7 20.08 3.51 7.32
N LEU A 8 20.19 2.28 7.81
CA LEU A 8 21.08 1.26 7.23
C LEU A 8 20.35 0.33 6.25
N GLY A 9 19.02 0.26 6.32
CA GLY A 9 18.19 -0.56 5.45
C GLY A 9 16.70 -0.25 5.59
N LEU A 10 15.92 -0.66 4.60
CA LEU A 10 14.45 -0.52 4.54
C LEU A 10 13.85 -1.81 3.98
N GLY A 11 12.88 -2.38 4.69
CA GLY A 11 12.00 -3.44 4.19
C GLY A 11 10.63 -2.87 3.82
N ALA A 12 9.92 -3.53 2.91
CA ALA A 12 8.54 -3.19 2.58
C ALA A 12 7.70 -4.45 2.45
N ALA A 13 6.61 -4.51 3.21
CA ALA A 13 5.51 -5.44 2.99
C ALA A 13 4.35 -4.67 2.37
N ALA A 14 3.56 -5.35 1.53
CA ALA A 14 2.39 -4.76 0.91
C ALA A 14 1.26 -5.79 0.87
N PRO A 15 -0.01 -5.35 0.95
CA PRO A 15 -1.15 -6.24 0.80
C PRO A 15 -1.06 -7.02 -0.51
N THR A 16 -1.70 -8.17 -0.59
CA THR A 16 -1.59 -9.06 -1.75
C THR A 16 -2.57 -8.63 -2.84
N LEU A 17 -3.75 -8.11 -2.47
CA LEU A 17 -4.79 -7.73 -3.43
C LEU A 17 -4.51 -6.37 -4.08
N ARG A 18 -4.76 -6.28 -5.40
CA ARG A 18 -4.61 -5.06 -6.21
C ARG A 18 -5.83 -4.84 -7.08
N LEU A 19 -6.54 -3.74 -6.87
CA LEU A 19 -7.69 -3.32 -7.65
C LEU A 19 -7.29 -2.28 -8.71
N ALA A 20 -7.96 -2.26 -9.86
CA ALA A 20 -7.76 -1.15 -10.80
C ALA A 20 -8.43 0.11 -10.24
N ALA A 21 -7.72 1.24 -10.23
CA ALA A 21 -8.28 2.50 -9.74
C ALA A 21 -9.47 2.98 -10.60
N ALA A 22 -9.50 2.59 -11.88
CA ALA A 22 -10.62 2.84 -12.78
C ALA A 22 -11.92 2.18 -12.28
N ASP A 23 -11.87 0.91 -11.89
CA ASP A 23 -13.04 0.15 -11.44
C ASP A 23 -13.57 0.69 -10.11
N VAL A 24 -12.66 0.99 -9.17
CA VAL A 24 -13.01 1.62 -7.89
C VAL A 24 -13.65 2.99 -8.11
N GLY A 25 -13.08 3.81 -9.01
CA GLY A 25 -13.63 5.11 -9.37
C GLY A 25 -15.03 4.99 -9.97
N ALA A 26 -15.22 4.08 -10.93
CA ALA A 26 -16.50 3.85 -11.59
C ALA A 26 -17.58 3.43 -10.59
N ALA A 27 -17.25 2.55 -9.64
CA ALA A 27 -18.18 2.13 -8.56
C ALA A 27 -18.63 3.30 -7.67
N TRP A 28 -17.83 4.36 -7.56
CA TRP A 28 -18.16 5.58 -6.82
C TRP A 28 -18.65 6.75 -7.69
N GLY A 29 -18.98 6.51 -8.97
CA GLY A 29 -19.44 7.56 -9.87
C GLY A 29 -18.38 8.61 -10.21
N ARG A 30 -17.10 8.24 -10.10
CA ARG A 30 -15.94 9.10 -10.41
C ARG A 30 -15.14 8.52 -11.56
N ARG A 31 -14.36 9.36 -12.26
CA ARG A 31 -13.32 8.84 -13.13
C ARG A 31 -12.15 8.38 -12.27
N GLY A 32 -11.72 7.14 -12.48
CA GLY A 32 -10.47 6.64 -11.91
C GLY A 32 -9.26 6.91 -12.81
N GLY A 33 -8.08 6.50 -12.34
CA GLY A 33 -6.83 6.57 -13.08
C GLY A 33 -6.35 5.21 -13.60
N LYS A 34 -5.20 5.20 -14.28
CA LYS A 34 -4.53 3.98 -14.78
C LYS A 34 -3.77 3.20 -13.70
N ALA A 35 -3.75 3.72 -12.47
CA ALA A 35 -3.03 3.13 -11.34
C ALA A 35 -3.79 1.94 -10.74
N ARG A 36 -3.14 1.25 -9.81
CA ARG A 36 -3.75 0.20 -8.98
C ARG A 36 -3.78 0.62 -7.52
N VAL A 37 -4.79 0.17 -6.80
CA VAL A 37 -4.98 0.41 -5.37
C VAL A 37 -4.81 -0.91 -4.63
N ALA A 38 -4.07 -0.90 -3.52
CA ALA A 38 -3.94 -2.05 -2.64
C ALA A 38 -5.18 -2.19 -1.75
N ALA A 39 -5.60 -3.42 -1.48
CA ALA A 39 -6.62 -3.73 -0.50
C ALA A 39 -6.13 -4.90 0.35
N CYS A 40 -6.45 -4.88 1.64
CA CYS A 40 -6.11 -5.97 2.56
C CYS A 40 -7.15 -7.09 2.47
N ALA A 41 -6.69 -8.33 2.50
CA ALA A 41 -7.50 -9.46 2.95
C ALA A 41 -7.74 -9.36 4.48
N PRO A 42 -8.72 -10.09 5.03
CA PRO A 42 -9.04 -10.00 6.46
C PRO A 42 -7.88 -10.34 7.41
N ASP A 43 -6.92 -11.14 6.95
CA ASP A 43 -5.72 -11.55 7.68
C ASP A 43 -4.52 -10.63 7.47
N GLU A 44 -4.59 -9.67 6.55
CA GLU A 44 -3.52 -8.69 6.28
C GLU A 44 -3.69 -7.44 7.16
N ASP A 45 -3.65 -7.64 8.47
CA ASP A 45 -3.76 -6.56 9.47
C ASP A 45 -2.44 -5.79 9.67
N THR A 46 -2.49 -4.77 10.53
CA THR A 46 -1.34 -3.90 10.81
C THR A 46 -0.17 -4.66 11.42
N LEU A 47 -0.41 -5.71 12.23
CA LEU A 47 0.68 -6.48 12.83
C LEU A 47 1.32 -7.43 11.81
N THR A 48 0.52 -7.93 10.88
CA THR A 48 0.97 -8.85 9.82
C THR A 48 1.79 -8.14 8.75
N LEU A 49 1.51 -6.86 8.48
CA LEU A 49 2.22 -6.05 7.49
C LEU A 49 3.36 -5.18 8.04
N ALA A 50 3.57 -5.15 9.36
CA ALA A 50 4.62 -4.35 10.02
C ALA A 50 6.00 -5.02 10.07
#